data_AF-A0A1S8ZQ35-F1
#
_entry.id   AF-A0A1S8ZQ35-F1
#
_cell.length_a   1.000
_cell.length_b   1.000
_cell.length_c   1.000
_cell.angle_alpha   90.00
_cell.angle_beta   90.00
_cell.angle_gamma   90.00
#
_symmetry.space_group_name_H-M   'P 1'
#
loop_
_entity.id
_entity.type
_entity.pdbx_description
1 polymer ?
#
loop_
_entity_poly.entity_id
_entity_poly.type
_entity_poly.pdbx_seq_one_letter_code
_entity_poly.pdbx_strand_id
1 'polypeptide(L)'
;MNKIFILFAISQIAFAQKTIVKTSLHFSGKIDKYPVEMTIEFVKGQDSVSGSYYYGKNRQNMPIFTKGVFKAGEIKLDETTYIATKKGNVPTKTGSFLLQLDSEYKLSGIWQNAKKDKKFDATLSCLEDLTSFNPKKYSYTLNQYKGKAENTTGKLDDNFLINKLDIYNSKKEKIQTISGFNNVIYEKDGTVELEDLNFDGLLDIKIPIYFPDRTKYDGGYLYFVYDKTKKQFIRNTKLEALEYLNFDQKNKEFVKYEADGSGNETDYYYKWSNNNFYLIRKVESFEDNNKTTYTEYEIKNNKSVKIKEYQK
;
A
#
# COMPACT_ATOMS: atom_id res chain seq x y z
N MET A 1 49.28 -44.88 9.65
CA MET A 1 48.32 -44.13 10.48
C MET A 1 47.42 -43.32 9.56
N ASN A 2 46.24 -43.84 9.25
CA ASN A 2 45.26 -43.18 8.39
C ASN A 2 44.45 -42.17 9.22
N LYS A 3 44.65 -40.87 8.97
CA LYS A 3 43.80 -39.82 9.54
C LYS A 3 42.61 -39.61 8.61
N ILE A 4 41.44 -40.08 9.04
CA ILE A 4 40.15 -39.76 8.43
C ILE A 4 39.79 -38.35 8.88
N PHE A 5 39.75 -37.41 7.93
CA PHE A 5 39.14 -36.09 8.13
C PHE A 5 37.62 -36.24 7.99
N ILE A 6 36.90 -36.16 9.10
CA ILE A 6 35.45 -36.04 9.08
C ILE A 6 35.12 -34.56 8.85
N LEU A 7 34.73 -34.24 7.63
CA LEU A 7 34.22 -32.92 7.27
C LEU A 7 32.78 -32.82 7.81
N PHE A 8 32.58 -32.09 8.90
CA PHE A 8 31.25 -31.73 9.37
C PHE A 8 30.63 -30.74 8.37
N ALA A 9 29.79 -31.24 7.47
CA ALA A 9 28.87 -30.42 6.71
C ALA A 9 27.82 -29.88 7.69
N ILE A 10 28.02 -28.65 8.16
CA ILE A 10 26.99 -27.89 8.85
C ILE A 10 25.94 -27.55 7.79
N SER A 11 24.97 -28.45 7.61
CA SER A 11 23.77 -28.14 6.85
C SER A 11 23.02 -27.07 7.63
N GLN A 12 23.23 -25.80 7.28
CA GLN A 12 22.33 -24.75 7.68
C GLN A 12 20.95 -25.14 7.13
N ILE A 13 20.05 -25.54 8.02
CA ILE A 13 18.65 -25.77 7.69
C ILE A 13 18.12 -24.42 7.22
N ALA A 14 18.13 -24.22 5.90
CA ALA A 14 17.52 -23.06 5.28
C ALA A 14 16.02 -23.20 5.49
N PHE A 15 15.50 -22.55 6.54
CA PHE A 15 14.08 -22.28 6.62
C PHE A 15 13.73 -21.47 5.38
N ALA A 16 12.89 -22.03 4.50
CA ALA A 16 12.41 -21.32 3.32
C ALA A 16 11.56 -20.12 3.80
N GLN A 17 12.20 -18.96 3.92
CA GLN A 17 11.53 -17.70 4.19
C GLN A 17 10.73 -17.33 2.94
N LYS A 18 9.43 -17.09 3.10
CA LYS A 18 8.55 -16.75 1.99
C LYS A 18 8.47 -15.23 1.89
N THR A 19 8.62 -14.70 0.68
CA THR A 19 8.26 -13.30 0.39
C THR A 19 6.79 -13.26 0.01
N ILE A 20 5.98 -12.55 0.80
CA ILE A 20 4.58 -12.28 0.47
C ILE A 20 4.58 -11.11 -0.52
N VAL A 21 3.85 -11.25 -1.62
CA VAL A 21 3.73 -10.17 -2.62
C VAL A 21 2.28 -9.76 -2.68
N LYS A 22 2.02 -8.48 -2.37
CA LYS A 22 0.72 -7.85 -2.48
C LYS A 22 0.72 -6.87 -3.65
N THR A 23 -0.41 -6.73 -4.32
CA THR A 23 -0.56 -5.77 -5.42
C THR A 23 -1.87 -5.05 -5.24
N SER A 24 -1.80 -3.73 -5.05
CA SER A 24 -2.95 -2.84 -5.01
C SER A 24 -3.17 -2.26 -6.40
N LEU A 25 -4.34 -2.56 -6.98
CA LEU A 25 -4.79 -1.99 -8.24
C LEU A 25 -5.96 -1.05 -7.99
N HIS A 26 -5.98 0.05 -8.72
CA HIS A 26 -6.98 1.09 -8.58
C HIS A 26 -7.88 1.13 -9.80
N PHE A 27 -9.17 1.25 -9.56
CA PHE A 27 -10.19 1.18 -10.59
C PHE A 27 -11.10 2.39 -10.48
N SER A 28 -11.41 2.99 -11.63
CA SER A 28 -12.40 4.06 -11.75
C SER A 28 -13.54 3.64 -12.65
N GLY A 29 -14.76 4.00 -12.28
CA GLY A 29 -15.93 3.56 -13.02
C GLY A 29 -17.24 3.97 -12.38
N LYS A 30 -18.24 3.10 -12.52
CA LYS A 30 -19.59 3.35 -12.02
C LYS A 30 -20.29 2.07 -11.57
N ILE A 31 -21.23 2.24 -10.65
CA ILE A 31 -22.29 1.30 -10.31
C ILE A 31 -23.60 1.97 -10.73
N ASP A 32 -24.29 1.44 -11.74
CA ASP A 32 -25.39 2.11 -12.43
C ASP A 32 -24.98 3.55 -12.86
N LYS A 33 -25.61 4.58 -12.28
CA LYS A 33 -25.31 5.99 -12.55
C LYS A 33 -24.33 6.62 -11.55
N TYR A 34 -23.90 5.87 -10.55
CA TYR A 34 -23.09 6.39 -9.46
C TYR A 34 -21.61 6.16 -9.74
N PRO A 35 -20.79 7.22 -9.89
CA PRO A 35 -19.36 7.07 -10.09
C PRO A 35 -18.73 6.48 -8.82
N VAL A 36 -17.79 5.56 -9.00
CA VAL A 36 -17.05 4.91 -7.92
C VAL A 36 -15.57 4.84 -8.24
N GLU A 37 -14.76 4.91 -7.19
CA GLU A 37 -13.35 4.53 -7.24
C GLU A 37 -13.17 3.36 -6.29
N MET A 38 -12.41 2.36 -6.71
CA MET A 38 -12.23 1.11 -5.99
C MET A 38 -10.75 0.73 -5.99
N THR A 39 -10.23 0.35 -4.83
CA THR A 39 -8.93 -0.29 -4.70
C THR A 39 -9.15 -1.77 -4.42
N ILE A 40 -8.47 -2.64 -5.17
CA ILE A 40 -8.44 -4.08 -4.90
C ILE A 40 -7.00 -4.51 -4.66
N GLU A 41 -6.76 -5.13 -3.50
CA GLU A 41 -5.51 -5.76 -3.12
C GLU A 41 -5.56 -7.26 -3.45
N PHE A 42 -4.57 -7.71 -4.21
CA PHE A 42 -4.33 -9.11 -4.56
C PHE A 42 -3.11 -9.64 -3.83
N VAL A 43 -3.20 -10.86 -3.28
CA VAL A 43 -2.06 -11.54 -2.68
C VAL A 43 -1.58 -12.67 -3.60
N LYS A 44 -0.32 -12.61 -4.04
CA LYS A 44 0.23 -13.58 -4.98
C LYS A 44 0.17 -15.01 -4.43
N GLY A 45 -0.47 -15.90 -5.19
CA GLY A 45 -0.62 -17.31 -4.82
C GLY A 45 -1.73 -17.57 -3.80
N GLN A 46 -2.62 -16.61 -3.57
CA GLN A 46 -3.85 -16.79 -2.80
C GLN A 46 -5.07 -16.34 -3.62
N ASP A 47 -6.20 -16.98 -3.37
CA ASP A 47 -7.48 -16.59 -3.99
C ASP A 47 -8.12 -15.42 -3.22
N SER A 48 -7.66 -15.09 -2.01
CA SER A 48 -8.21 -14.01 -1.20
C SER A 48 -7.88 -12.65 -1.80
N VAL A 49 -8.89 -11.81 -1.91
CA VAL A 49 -8.76 -10.39 -2.27
C VAL A 49 -9.47 -9.53 -1.24
N SER A 50 -8.93 -8.33 -1.04
CA SER A 50 -9.53 -7.32 -0.18
C SER A 50 -9.51 -5.98 -0.88
N GLY A 51 -10.21 -4.99 -0.34
CA GLY A 51 -10.28 -3.70 -0.98
C GLY A 51 -11.24 -2.76 -0.30
N SER A 52 -11.45 -1.63 -0.96
CA SER A 52 -12.44 -0.66 -0.57
C SER A 52 -12.89 0.14 -1.77
N TYR A 53 -14.03 0.80 -1.65
CA TYR A 53 -14.48 1.74 -2.66
C TYR A 53 -15.24 2.91 -2.04
N TYR A 54 -15.38 4.00 -2.79
CA TYR A 54 -16.17 5.16 -2.40
C TYR A 54 -16.96 5.71 -3.58
N TYR A 55 -18.12 6.29 -3.29
CA TYR A 55 -18.92 7.00 -4.29
C TYR A 55 -18.34 8.39 -4.56
N GLY A 56 -18.09 8.70 -5.83
CA GLY A 56 -17.33 9.87 -6.26
C GLY A 56 -17.89 11.24 -5.83
N LYS A 57 -19.18 11.33 -5.48
CA LYS A 57 -19.80 12.60 -5.04
C LYS A 57 -19.58 12.94 -3.56
N ASN A 58 -19.30 11.96 -2.69
CA ASN A 58 -19.20 12.17 -1.23
C ASN A 58 -17.98 11.44 -0.64
N ARG A 59 -16.77 11.93 -0.97
CA ARG A 59 -15.49 11.37 -0.49
C ARG A 59 -15.19 11.60 1.00
N GLN A 60 -15.95 12.47 1.68
CA GLN A 60 -15.83 12.66 3.13
C GLN A 60 -16.38 11.49 3.94
N ASN A 61 -17.02 10.50 3.29
CA ASN A 61 -17.49 9.30 3.94
C ASN A 61 -16.36 8.27 4.08
N MET A 62 -16.38 7.56 5.20
CA MET A 62 -15.55 6.39 5.45
C MET A 62 -15.63 5.42 4.25
N PRO A 63 -14.50 4.86 3.78
CA PRO A 63 -14.50 3.94 2.66
C PRO A 63 -15.39 2.74 2.95
N ILE A 64 -16.05 2.23 1.92
CA ILE A 64 -16.84 1.00 2.02
C ILE A 64 -15.88 -0.16 1.78
N PHE A 65 -15.70 -1.02 2.77
CA PHE A 65 -14.74 -2.11 2.70
C PHE A 65 -15.31 -3.31 1.96
N THR A 66 -14.45 -3.98 1.20
CA THR A 66 -14.80 -5.18 0.45
C THR A 66 -13.80 -6.31 0.73
N LYS A 67 -14.29 -7.54 0.86
CA LYS A 67 -13.45 -8.73 0.97
C LYS A 67 -14.06 -9.88 0.19
N GLY A 68 -13.23 -10.75 -0.37
CA GLY A 68 -13.73 -11.98 -0.98
C GLY A 68 -12.66 -12.72 -1.75
N VAL A 69 -13.02 -13.24 -2.93
CA VAL A 69 -12.18 -14.17 -3.68
C VAL A 69 -12.04 -13.78 -5.14
N PHE A 70 -10.85 -14.02 -5.70
CA PHE A 70 -10.55 -13.95 -7.11
C PHE A 70 -10.14 -15.32 -7.62
N LYS A 71 -10.92 -15.89 -8.55
CA LYS A 71 -10.64 -17.21 -9.13
C LYS A 71 -11.07 -17.26 -10.58
N ALA A 72 -10.16 -17.72 -11.45
CA ALA A 72 -10.43 -17.92 -12.88
C ALA A 72 -11.02 -16.69 -13.61
N GLY A 73 -10.54 -15.48 -13.28
CA GLY A 73 -11.03 -14.23 -13.89
C GLY A 73 -12.24 -13.61 -13.17
N GLU A 74 -12.91 -14.36 -12.30
CA GLU A 74 -14.07 -13.90 -11.55
C GLU A 74 -13.67 -13.38 -10.16
N ILE A 75 -14.14 -12.18 -9.81
CA ILE A 75 -14.00 -11.54 -8.50
C ILE A 75 -15.37 -11.52 -7.81
N LYS A 76 -15.43 -12.11 -6.61
CA LYS A 76 -16.58 -12.03 -5.70
C LYS A 76 -16.18 -11.23 -4.49
N LEU A 77 -16.87 -10.14 -4.21
CA LEU A 77 -16.61 -9.28 -3.05
C LEU A 77 -17.86 -9.11 -2.23
N ASP A 78 -17.74 -9.27 -0.92
CA ASP A 78 -18.77 -8.87 0.04
C ASP A 78 -18.46 -7.46 0.56
N GLU A 79 -19.49 -6.62 0.52
CA GLU A 79 -19.44 -5.24 0.99
C GLU A 79 -19.79 -5.18 2.47
N THR A 80 -18.93 -4.56 3.27
CA THR A 80 -19.13 -4.35 4.70
C THR A 80 -19.05 -2.87 5.05
N THR A 81 -20.04 -2.39 5.78
CA THR A 81 -20.03 -1.07 6.42
C THR A 81 -20.18 -1.22 7.93
N TYR A 82 -19.79 -0.20 8.68
CA TYR A 82 -19.95 -0.17 10.12
C TYR A 82 -21.20 0.61 10.50
N ILE A 83 -22.14 -0.05 11.17
CA ILE A 83 -23.36 0.59 11.66
C ILE A 83 -23.19 0.87 13.16
N ALA A 84 -23.39 2.11 13.55
CA ALA A 84 -23.39 2.50 14.96
C ALA A 84 -24.58 1.86 15.69
N THR A 85 -24.29 1.11 16.75
CA THR A 85 -25.28 0.51 17.64
C THR A 85 -25.02 0.92 19.08
N LYS A 86 -25.95 0.62 19.99
CA LYS A 86 -25.75 0.83 21.44
C LYS A 86 -24.52 0.09 22.02
N LYS A 87 -24.00 -0.92 21.32
CA LYS A 87 -22.83 -1.72 21.73
C LYS A 87 -21.55 -1.32 20.96
N GLY A 88 -21.60 -0.21 20.24
CA GLY A 88 -20.52 0.25 19.36
C GLY A 88 -20.80 -0.04 17.89
N ASN A 89 -19.76 0.13 17.07
CA ASN A 89 -19.81 -0.04 15.63
C ASN A 89 -19.78 -1.52 15.24
N VAL A 90 -20.84 -2.00 14.61
CA VAL A 90 -20.97 -3.42 14.21
C VAL A 90 -20.77 -3.55 12.70
N PRO A 91 -19.86 -4.41 12.23
CA PRO A 91 -19.70 -4.68 10.81
C PRO A 91 -20.96 -5.36 10.27
N THR A 92 -21.56 -4.77 9.25
CA THR A 92 -22.79 -5.26 8.62
C THR A 92 -22.58 -5.40 7.11
N LYS A 93 -22.94 -6.56 6.58
CA LYS A 93 -22.94 -6.80 5.13
C LYS A 93 -24.07 -6.01 4.47
N THR A 94 -23.73 -5.11 3.55
CA THR A 94 -24.70 -4.22 2.87
C THR A 94 -24.92 -4.59 1.41
N GLY A 95 -23.97 -5.28 0.80
CA GLY A 95 -24.03 -5.69 -0.60
C GLY A 95 -22.96 -6.71 -0.98
N SER A 96 -22.86 -6.98 -2.26
CA SER A 96 -21.82 -7.82 -2.84
C SER A 96 -21.63 -7.50 -4.32
N PHE A 97 -20.41 -7.65 -4.81
CA PHE A 97 -20.05 -7.60 -6.21
C PHE A 97 -19.81 -9.01 -6.76
N LEU A 98 -20.24 -9.22 -8.00
CA LEU A 98 -19.80 -10.31 -8.87
C LEU A 98 -19.24 -9.66 -10.14
N LEU A 99 -17.93 -9.67 -10.29
CA LEU A 99 -17.20 -8.98 -11.37
C LEU A 99 -16.36 -9.98 -12.17
N GLN A 100 -16.17 -9.70 -13.44
CA GLN A 100 -15.22 -10.36 -14.32
C GLN A 100 -14.09 -9.39 -14.63
N LEU A 101 -12.85 -9.85 -14.45
CA LEU A 101 -11.62 -9.14 -14.82
C LEU A 101 -11.16 -9.64 -16.19
N ASP A 102 -11.20 -8.76 -17.19
CA ASP A 102 -10.77 -9.11 -18.54
C ASP A 102 -9.25 -8.96 -18.76
N SER A 103 -8.80 -9.24 -19.98
CA SER A 103 -7.39 -9.14 -20.37
C SER A 103 -6.84 -7.70 -20.40
N GLU A 104 -7.72 -6.70 -20.49
CA GLU A 104 -7.40 -5.27 -20.41
C GLU A 104 -7.51 -4.74 -18.98
N TYR A 105 -7.70 -5.62 -18.00
CA TYR A 105 -7.91 -5.28 -16.59
C TYR A 105 -9.14 -4.37 -16.37
N LYS A 106 -10.18 -4.52 -17.19
CA LYS A 106 -11.49 -3.94 -16.90
C LYS A 106 -12.30 -4.89 -16.04
N LEU A 107 -13.05 -4.32 -15.12
CA LEU A 107 -14.01 -5.02 -14.28
C LEU A 107 -15.41 -4.76 -14.81
N SER A 108 -16.14 -5.82 -15.10
CA SER A 108 -17.55 -5.73 -15.51
C SER A 108 -18.38 -6.77 -14.77
N GLY A 109 -19.60 -6.41 -14.37
CA GLY A 109 -20.48 -7.33 -13.67
C GLY A 109 -21.59 -6.63 -12.93
N ILE A 110 -21.97 -7.16 -11.76
CA ILE A 110 -23.15 -6.73 -11.03
C ILE A 110 -22.77 -6.44 -9.58
N TRP A 111 -23.25 -5.31 -9.07
CA TRP A 111 -23.44 -5.10 -7.64
C TRP A 111 -24.87 -5.49 -7.25
N GLN A 112 -25.04 -6.13 -6.11
CA GLN A 112 -26.35 -6.43 -5.53
C GLN A 112 -26.37 -6.10 -4.04
N ASN A 113 -27.51 -5.63 -3.55
CA ASN A 113 -27.66 -5.36 -2.11
C ASN A 113 -27.81 -6.67 -1.31
N ALA A 114 -27.64 -6.60 0.02
CA ALA A 114 -27.67 -7.77 0.89
C ALA A 114 -28.99 -8.57 0.81
N LYS A 115 -30.13 -7.89 0.57
CA LYS A 115 -31.45 -8.51 0.40
C LYS A 115 -31.67 -9.13 -0.98
N LYS A 116 -30.79 -8.86 -1.95
CA LYS A 116 -30.83 -9.33 -3.35
C LYS A 116 -32.06 -8.89 -4.16
N ASP A 117 -32.81 -7.90 -3.68
CA ASP A 117 -33.95 -7.28 -4.38
C ASP A 117 -33.52 -6.10 -5.27
N LYS A 118 -32.28 -5.61 -5.12
CA LYS A 118 -31.69 -4.59 -6.00
C LYS A 118 -30.39 -5.10 -6.62
N LYS A 119 -30.26 -4.86 -7.93
CA LYS A 119 -29.08 -5.22 -8.73
C LYS A 119 -28.76 -4.06 -9.67
N PHE A 120 -27.47 -3.75 -9.79
CA PHE A 120 -26.97 -2.67 -10.62
C PHE A 120 -25.74 -3.15 -11.38
N ASP A 121 -25.62 -2.75 -12.64
CA ASP A 121 -24.43 -3.03 -13.43
C ASP A 121 -23.23 -2.25 -12.86
N ALA A 122 -22.09 -2.91 -12.78
CA ALA A 122 -20.83 -2.32 -12.35
C ALA A 122 -19.80 -2.43 -13.48
N THR A 123 -19.21 -1.31 -13.85
CA THR A 123 -18.17 -1.23 -14.88
C THR A 123 -17.05 -0.32 -14.41
N LEU A 124 -15.84 -0.86 -14.27
CA LEU A 124 -14.65 -0.12 -13.87
C LEU A 124 -13.45 -0.43 -14.77
N SER A 125 -12.53 0.52 -14.91
CA SER A 125 -11.28 0.38 -15.63
C SER A 125 -10.10 0.57 -14.67
N CYS A 126 -9.07 -0.26 -14.80
CA CYS A 126 -7.80 -0.09 -14.08
C CYS A 126 -7.19 1.28 -14.42
N LEU A 127 -6.62 1.95 -13.42
CA LEU A 127 -5.90 3.20 -13.58
C LEU A 127 -4.42 2.97 -13.94
N GLU A 128 -3.87 1.83 -13.49
CA GLU A 128 -2.51 1.43 -13.81
C GLU A 128 -2.38 0.93 -15.26
N ASP A 129 -1.28 1.30 -15.92
CA ASP A 129 -0.85 0.80 -17.23
C ASP A 129 -0.15 -0.56 -17.08
N LEU A 130 -0.97 -1.59 -16.93
CA LEU A 130 -0.51 -2.97 -16.80
C LEU A 130 -0.02 -3.57 -18.13
N THR A 131 -0.16 -2.84 -19.25
CA THR A 131 0.43 -3.23 -20.53
C THR A 131 1.92 -2.91 -20.56
N SER A 132 2.31 -1.75 -20.03
CA SER A 132 3.70 -1.33 -19.88
C SER A 132 4.41 -2.04 -18.72
N PHE A 133 3.70 -2.30 -17.62
CA PHE A 133 4.26 -3.05 -16.47
C PHE A 133 3.26 -4.03 -15.88
N ASN A 134 3.48 -5.34 -16.12
CA ASN A 134 2.60 -6.38 -15.57
C ASN A 134 3.25 -7.07 -14.35
N PRO A 135 2.71 -6.92 -13.13
CA PRO A 135 3.29 -7.48 -11.90
C PRO A 135 3.33 -9.02 -11.91
N LYS A 136 2.47 -9.69 -12.70
CA LYS A 136 2.48 -11.15 -12.84
C LYS A 136 3.73 -11.67 -13.54
N LYS A 137 4.43 -10.83 -14.31
CA LYS A 137 5.68 -11.18 -15.01
C LYS A 137 6.91 -11.11 -14.11
N TYR A 138 6.75 -10.71 -12.85
CA TYR A 138 7.85 -10.56 -11.90
C TYR A 138 7.67 -11.43 -10.65
N SER A 139 8.79 -11.79 -10.04
CA SER A 139 8.82 -12.35 -8.69
C SER A 139 9.90 -11.67 -7.86
N TYR A 140 9.66 -11.66 -6.55
CA TYR A 140 10.42 -10.88 -5.58
C TYR A 140 10.93 -11.81 -4.49
N THR A 141 12.17 -11.60 -4.06
CA THR A 141 12.77 -12.34 -2.95
C THR A 141 13.47 -11.37 -2.02
N LEU A 142 12.87 -11.17 -0.84
CA LEU A 142 13.52 -10.47 0.25
C LEU A 142 14.54 -11.39 0.93
N ASN A 143 15.78 -10.92 1.04
CA ASN A 143 16.77 -11.57 1.89
C ASN A 143 16.47 -11.21 3.35
N GLN A 144 16.09 -12.20 4.14
CA GLN A 144 15.73 -12.02 5.54
C GLN A 144 16.65 -12.86 6.41
N TYR A 145 16.95 -12.38 7.61
CA TYR A 145 17.81 -13.07 8.56
C TYR A 145 17.47 -12.68 9.99
N LYS A 146 17.87 -13.54 10.94
CA LYS A 146 17.79 -13.19 12.35
C LYS A 146 19.00 -12.33 12.71
N GLY A 147 18.76 -11.20 13.35
CA GLY A 147 19.80 -10.34 13.89
C GLY A 147 19.29 -9.57 15.09
N LYS A 148 20.08 -8.62 15.56
CA LYS A 148 19.74 -7.81 16.73
C LYS A 148 19.43 -6.37 16.34
N ALA A 149 18.46 -5.78 17.01
CA ALA A 149 18.13 -4.37 16.91
C ALA A 149 17.83 -3.81 18.31
N GLU A 150 18.13 -2.54 18.52
CA GLU A 150 17.83 -1.86 19.79
C GLU A 150 16.32 -1.72 19.97
N ASN A 151 15.83 -2.04 21.16
CA ASN A 151 14.45 -1.80 21.55
C ASN A 151 14.30 -0.44 22.26
N THR A 152 13.09 -0.11 22.68
CA THR A 152 12.74 1.13 23.42
C THR A 152 13.53 1.34 24.73
N THR A 153 14.20 0.32 25.25
CA THR A 153 15.07 0.41 26.45
C THR A 153 16.57 0.53 26.11
N GLY A 154 16.92 0.63 24.82
CA GLY A 154 18.30 0.62 24.33
C GLY A 154 18.98 -0.76 24.41
N LYS A 155 18.22 -1.84 24.64
CA LYS A 155 18.74 -3.21 24.69
C LYS A 155 18.60 -3.86 23.32
N LEU A 156 19.58 -4.71 22.98
CA LEU A 156 19.57 -5.48 21.75
C LEU A 156 18.69 -6.73 21.87
N ASP A 157 17.59 -6.75 21.15
CA ASP A 157 16.65 -7.88 21.06
C ASP A 157 16.74 -8.61 19.72
N ASP A 158 16.40 -9.90 19.72
CA ASP A 158 16.35 -10.72 18.51
C ASP A 158 15.18 -10.30 17.62
N ASN A 159 15.49 -10.03 16.36
CA ASN A 159 14.55 -9.51 15.38
C ASN A 159 14.74 -10.22 14.03
N PHE A 160 13.73 -10.11 13.16
CA PHE A 160 13.86 -10.44 11.74
C PHE A 160 14.24 -9.17 10.98
N LEU A 161 15.34 -9.23 10.24
CA LEU A 161 15.83 -8.12 9.44
C LEU A 161 15.84 -8.46 7.96
N ILE A 162 15.77 -7.41 7.14
CA ILE A 162 15.94 -7.47 5.69
C ILE A 162 17.07 -6.54 5.26
N ASN A 163 17.86 -6.94 4.26
CA ASN A 163 18.95 -6.10 3.74
C ASN A 163 19.03 -6.00 2.21
N LYS A 164 18.22 -6.80 1.51
CA LYS A 164 18.30 -6.93 0.06
C LYS A 164 16.97 -7.42 -0.51
N LEU A 165 16.61 -6.91 -1.69
CA LEU A 165 15.52 -7.38 -2.53
C LEU A 165 16.08 -7.83 -3.88
N ASP A 166 15.88 -9.10 -4.23
CA ASP A 166 16.16 -9.61 -5.57
C ASP A 166 14.86 -9.68 -6.38
N ILE A 167 14.90 -9.19 -7.63
CA ILE A 167 13.76 -9.15 -8.55
C ILE A 167 14.09 -10.01 -9.77
N TYR A 168 13.14 -10.86 -10.13
CA TYR A 168 13.27 -11.82 -11.23
C TYR A 168 12.17 -11.63 -12.26
N ASN A 169 12.48 -11.90 -13.52
CA ASN A 169 11.49 -11.93 -14.60
C ASN A 169 10.75 -13.29 -14.65
N SER A 170 9.82 -13.41 -15.60
CA SER A 170 9.04 -14.64 -15.84
C SER A 170 9.87 -15.89 -16.18
N LYS A 171 11.10 -15.72 -16.68
CA LYS A 171 12.07 -16.79 -16.94
C LYS A 171 12.90 -17.15 -15.70
N LYS A 172 12.61 -16.56 -14.54
CA LYS A 172 13.36 -16.68 -13.28
C LYS A 172 14.79 -16.14 -13.37
N GLU A 173 15.09 -15.30 -14.36
CA GLU A 173 16.36 -14.61 -14.45
C GLU A 173 16.33 -13.41 -13.51
N LYS A 174 17.37 -13.23 -12.71
CA LYS A 174 17.49 -12.07 -11.82
C LYS A 174 17.78 -10.83 -12.64
N ILE A 175 16.87 -9.87 -12.65
CA ILE A 175 16.97 -8.64 -13.44
C ILE A 175 17.43 -7.44 -12.62
N GLN A 176 17.26 -7.50 -11.29
CA GLN A 176 17.70 -6.44 -10.39
C GLN A 176 17.98 -6.99 -9.00
N THR A 177 18.99 -6.43 -8.35
CA THR A 177 19.24 -6.56 -6.91
C THR A 177 19.22 -5.15 -6.33
N ILE A 178 18.43 -4.94 -5.28
CA ILE A 178 18.39 -3.69 -4.52
C ILE A 178 18.92 -3.98 -3.12
N SER A 179 19.88 -3.19 -2.65
CA SER A 179 20.53 -3.33 -1.35
C SER A 179 20.79 -1.94 -0.73
N GLY A 180 21.55 -1.88 0.36
CA GLY A 180 21.87 -0.62 1.06
C GLY A 180 20.86 -0.24 2.14
N PHE A 181 20.06 -1.21 2.59
CA PHE A 181 19.18 -1.09 3.74
C PHE A 181 19.46 -2.25 4.71
N ASN A 182 19.05 -2.07 5.97
CA ASN A 182 19.10 -3.10 7.00
C ASN A 182 18.04 -2.76 8.03
N ASN A 183 16.84 -3.30 7.86
CA ASN A 183 15.66 -2.86 8.61
C ASN A 183 14.94 -4.04 9.22
N VAL A 184 14.32 -3.80 10.37
CA VAL A 184 13.49 -4.80 11.05
C VAL A 184 12.13 -4.90 10.35
N ILE A 185 11.54 -6.09 10.37
CA ILE A 185 10.17 -6.37 9.90
C ILE A 185 9.34 -6.96 11.04
N TYR A 186 8.03 -6.69 11.07
CA TYR A 186 7.13 -7.17 12.12
C TYR A 186 7.02 -8.71 12.17
N GLU A 187 6.95 -9.33 11.00
CA GLU A 187 6.69 -10.76 10.87
C GLU A 187 7.91 -11.51 10.33
N LYS A 188 7.95 -12.82 10.57
CA LYS A 188 8.97 -13.71 10.01
C LYS A 188 8.99 -13.70 8.48
N ASP A 189 7.83 -13.46 7.85
CA ASP A 189 7.69 -13.45 6.39
C ASP A 189 7.63 -12.01 5.89
N GLY A 190 8.72 -11.55 5.26
CA GLY A 190 8.79 -10.24 4.62
C GLY A 190 7.74 -10.06 3.52
N THR A 191 7.18 -8.84 3.44
CA THR A 191 6.16 -8.45 2.46
C THR A 191 6.72 -7.43 1.47
N VAL A 192 6.37 -7.60 0.19
CA VAL A 192 6.58 -6.63 -0.88
C VAL A 192 5.21 -6.18 -1.36
N GLU A 193 4.91 -4.89 -1.27
CA GLU A 193 3.65 -4.31 -1.73
C GLU A 193 3.90 -3.52 -3.03
N LEU A 194 3.07 -3.76 -4.03
CA LEU A 194 3.10 -3.07 -5.32
C LEU A 194 1.93 -2.10 -5.41
N GLU A 195 2.23 -0.84 -5.68
CA GLU A 195 1.28 0.27 -5.78
C GLU A 195 1.92 1.39 -6.62
N ASP A 196 1.15 2.14 -7.39
CA ASP A 196 1.65 3.33 -8.12
C ASP A 196 1.88 4.48 -7.12
N LEU A 197 3.13 4.78 -6.77
CA LEU A 197 3.43 5.78 -5.73
C LEU A 197 3.59 7.19 -6.31
N ASN A 198 3.86 7.31 -7.62
CA ASN A 198 4.16 8.57 -8.30
C ASN A 198 3.06 9.01 -9.29
N PHE A 199 1.98 8.23 -9.39
CA PHE A 199 0.78 8.46 -10.21
C PHE A 199 1.06 8.48 -11.73
N ASP A 200 2.09 7.73 -12.16
CA ASP A 200 2.52 7.64 -13.56
C ASP A 200 1.91 6.45 -14.32
N GLY A 201 1.05 5.68 -13.64
CA GLY A 201 0.38 4.49 -14.12
C GLY A 201 1.18 3.20 -13.93
N LEU A 202 2.45 3.25 -13.51
CA LEU A 202 3.23 2.04 -13.27
C LEU A 202 3.30 1.69 -11.79
N LEU A 203 3.32 0.39 -11.51
CA LEU A 203 3.47 -0.09 -10.14
C LEU A 203 4.92 0.11 -9.68
N ASP A 204 5.05 0.72 -8.51
CA ASP A 204 6.27 0.84 -7.75
C ASP A 204 6.32 -0.23 -6.64
N ILE A 205 7.35 -0.18 -5.79
CA ILE A 205 7.51 -1.10 -4.66
C ILE A 205 7.52 -0.31 -3.35
N LYS A 206 6.79 -0.80 -2.35
CA LYS A 206 7.03 -0.46 -0.95
C LYS A 206 7.20 -1.71 -0.09
N ILE A 207 8.08 -1.65 0.90
CA ILE A 207 8.34 -2.76 1.84
C ILE A 207 8.04 -2.26 3.25
N PRO A 208 7.04 -2.84 3.95
CA PRO A 208 6.77 -2.49 5.35
C PRO A 208 7.99 -2.79 6.23
N ILE A 209 8.33 -1.86 7.11
CA ILE A 209 9.41 -1.98 8.10
C ILE A 209 8.92 -1.56 9.49
N TYR A 210 9.68 -1.99 10.50
CA TYR A 210 9.44 -1.78 11.93
C TYR A 210 10.62 -1.04 12.58
N PHE A 211 10.33 -0.18 13.54
CA PHE A 211 11.25 0.61 14.36
C PHE A 211 11.11 0.18 15.84
N PRO A 212 11.84 -0.88 16.28
CA PRO A 212 11.73 -1.45 17.62
C PRO A 212 12.13 -0.50 18.76
N ASP A 213 12.85 0.57 18.44
CA ASP A 213 13.32 1.61 19.35
C ASP A 213 12.23 2.63 19.69
N ARG A 214 11.04 2.53 19.08
CA ARG A 214 9.95 3.51 19.22
C ARG A 214 8.70 2.88 19.84
N THR A 215 8.00 3.67 20.66
CA THR A 215 6.70 3.31 21.24
C THR A 215 5.50 3.84 20.45
N LYS A 216 5.72 4.89 19.63
CA LYS A 216 4.75 5.50 18.72
C LYS A 216 5.42 5.69 17.37
N TYR A 217 4.66 5.58 16.28
CA TYR A 217 5.21 5.64 14.91
C TYR A 217 6.35 4.64 14.72
N ASP A 218 6.08 3.43 15.19
CA ASP A 218 7.00 2.30 15.22
C ASP A 218 7.05 1.57 13.88
N GLY A 219 6.41 2.08 12.83
CA GLY A 219 6.40 1.47 11.51
C GLY A 219 6.61 2.49 10.39
N GLY A 220 7.03 1.99 9.23
CA GLY A 220 7.19 2.79 8.03
C GLY A 220 7.36 1.90 6.79
N TYR A 221 7.86 2.49 5.71
CA TYR A 221 8.15 1.76 4.48
C TYR A 221 9.49 2.15 3.89
N LEU A 222 10.16 1.18 3.25
CA LEU A 222 11.12 1.46 2.20
C LEU A 222 10.36 1.67 0.89
N TYR A 223 10.70 2.70 0.11
CA TYR A 223 10.00 3.03 -1.14
C TYR A 223 10.94 2.96 -2.34
N PHE A 224 10.49 2.35 -3.43
CA PHE A 224 11.26 2.23 -4.67
C PHE A 224 10.38 2.54 -5.87
N VAL A 225 10.68 3.63 -6.56
CA VAL A 225 9.92 4.10 -7.73
C VAL A 225 10.53 3.54 -9.01
N TYR A 226 9.71 3.05 -9.92
CA TYR A 226 10.14 2.48 -11.19
C TYR A 226 10.57 3.59 -12.17
N ASP A 227 11.84 3.56 -12.56
CA ASP A 227 12.39 4.44 -13.59
C ASP A 227 12.19 3.81 -14.97
N LYS A 228 11.25 4.35 -15.75
CA LYS A 228 10.92 3.87 -17.12
C LYS A 228 12.12 3.87 -18.07
N THR A 229 13.04 4.82 -17.90
CA THR A 229 14.22 4.96 -18.77
C THR A 229 15.25 3.89 -18.46
N LYS A 230 15.53 3.67 -17.17
CA LYS A 230 16.49 2.66 -16.70
C LYS A 230 15.89 1.25 -16.63
N LYS A 231 14.56 1.14 -16.68
CA LYS A 231 13.79 -0.10 -16.49
C LYS A 231 14.10 -0.79 -15.17
N GLN A 232 14.27 0.00 -14.11
CA GLN A 232 14.73 -0.43 -12.79
C GLN A 232 14.00 0.33 -11.68
N PHE A 233 13.83 -0.32 -10.54
CA PHE A 233 13.31 0.33 -9.34
C PHE A 233 14.41 1.12 -8.64
N ILE A 234 14.15 2.38 -8.30
CA ILE A 234 15.08 3.30 -7.66
C ILE A 234 14.59 3.65 -6.28
N ARG A 235 15.42 3.40 -5.26
CA ARG A 235 15.11 3.72 -3.87
C ARG A 235 14.85 5.22 -3.70
N ASN A 236 13.75 5.57 -3.03
CA ASN A 236 13.33 6.94 -2.80
C ASN A 236 13.39 7.29 -1.30
N THR A 237 14.59 7.68 -0.85
CA THR A 237 14.84 8.03 0.55
C THR A 237 14.06 9.28 1.01
N LYS A 238 13.60 10.13 0.08
CA LYS A 238 12.74 11.27 0.43
C LYS A 238 11.35 10.83 0.86
N LEU A 239 10.77 9.82 0.19
CA LEU A 239 9.52 9.20 0.65
C LEU A 239 9.72 8.45 1.97
N GLU A 240 10.85 7.75 2.12
CA GLU A 240 11.16 7.02 3.36
C GLU A 240 11.23 7.94 4.58
N ALA A 241 11.71 9.17 4.41
CA ALA A 241 11.73 10.19 5.47
C ALA A 241 10.32 10.64 5.92
N LEU A 242 9.28 10.34 5.14
CA LEU A 242 7.88 10.55 5.52
C LEU A 242 7.23 9.31 6.14
N GLU A 243 7.96 8.18 6.18
CA GLU A 243 7.59 6.91 6.83
C GLU A 243 6.32 6.27 6.25
N TYR A 244 5.15 6.54 6.84
CA TYR A 244 3.88 5.93 6.45
C TYR A 244 3.04 6.88 5.59
N LEU A 245 2.70 6.47 4.37
CA LEU A 245 1.99 7.28 3.38
C LEU A 245 0.74 6.57 2.85
N ASN A 246 -0.32 7.35 2.61
CA ASN A 246 -1.54 6.90 1.95
C ASN A 246 -1.67 7.58 0.58
N PHE A 247 -1.91 6.81 -0.49
CA PHE A 247 -1.91 7.30 -1.88
C PHE A 247 -3.34 7.39 -2.43
N ASP A 248 -3.76 8.59 -2.86
CA ASP A 248 -5.01 8.84 -3.58
C ASP A 248 -4.74 8.92 -5.08
N GLN A 249 -4.89 7.78 -5.76
CA GLN A 249 -4.63 7.67 -7.20
C GLN A 249 -5.42 8.64 -8.08
N LYS A 250 -6.66 8.95 -7.70
CA LYS A 250 -7.50 9.81 -8.53
C LYS A 250 -7.10 11.28 -8.42
N ASN A 251 -6.82 11.76 -7.22
CA ASN A 251 -6.36 13.14 -7.05
C ASN A 251 -4.88 13.31 -7.43
N LYS A 252 -4.16 12.19 -7.54
CA LYS A 252 -2.71 12.15 -7.73
C LYS A 252 -1.98 12.85 -6.58
N GLU A 253 -2.43 12.53 -5.37
CA GLU A 253 -1.97 13.10 -4.11
C GLU A 253 -1.68 11.97 -3.13
N PHE A 254 -0.75 12.19 -2.20
CA PHE A 254 -0.55 11.29 -1.08
C PHE A 254 -0.51 12.06 0.24
N VAL A 255 -0.86 11.37 1.32
CA VAL A 255 -1.02 11.96 2.64
C VAL A 255 -0.10 11.29 3.64
N LYS A 256 0.55 12.11 4.45
CA LYS A 256 1.14 11.70 5.73
C LYS A 256 0.21 12.15 6.85
N TYR A 257 -0.20 11.21 7.69
CA TYR A 257 -0.97 11.45 8.91
C TYR A 257 -0.02 11.49 10.12
N GLU A 258 -0.12 12.53 10.94
CA GLU A 258 0.57 12.62 12.23
C GLU A 258 -0.47 12.82 13.33
N ALA A 259 -0.39 12.02 14.40
CA ALA A 259 -1.25 12.11 15.57
C ALA A 259 -0.43 11.92 16.86
N ASP A 260 -0.38 12.92 17.74
CA ASP A 260 0.46 12.85 18.94
C ASP A 260 -0.07 11.90 20.03
N GLY A 261 -1.28 11.38 19.86
CA GLY A 261 -1.98 10.53 20.82
C GLY A 261 -2.63 11.29 21.98
N SER A 262 -2.71 12.62 21.87
CA SER A 262 -3.35 13.55 22.80
C SER A 262 -4.41 14.39 22.08
N GLY A 263 -5.08 13.81 21.08
CA GLY A 263 -6.13 14.49 20.31
C GLY A 263 -5.64 15.54 19.31
N ASN A 264 -4.32 15.69 19.10
CA ASN A 264 -3.78 16.59 18.09
C ASN A 264 -3.35 15.82 16.84
N GLU A 265 -3.88 16.26 15.70
CA GLU A 265 -3.73 15.60 14.41
C GLU A 265 -3.24 16.62 13.37
N THR A 266 -2.31 16.19 12.52
CA THR A 266 -1.84 16.97 11.37
C THR A 266 -1.73 16.10 10.14
N ASP A 267 -2.41 16.51 9.08
CA ASP A 267 -2.33 15.89 7.77
C ASP A 267 -1.49 16.73 6.82
N TYR A 268 -0.56 16.10 6.13
CA TYR A 268 0.25 16.72 5.08
C TYR A 268 -0.09 16.07 3.74
N TYR A 269 -0.67 16.86 2.84
CA TYR A 269 -1.04 16.44 1.49
C TYR A 269 0.04 16.87 0.52
N TYR A 270 0.56 15.91 -0.23
CA TYR A 270 1.62 16.09 -1.21
C TYR A 270 1.13 15.76 -2.61
N LYS A 271 1.72 16.43 -3.60
CA LYS A 271 1.49 16.15 -5.02
C LYS A 271 2.79 15.85 -5.73
N TRP A 272 2.79 14.81 -6.55
CA TRP A 272 3.92 14.48 -7.40
C TRP A 272 3.99 15.42 -8.60
N SER A 273 5.17 15.96 -8.89
CA SER A 273 5.44 16.80 -10.06
C SER A 273 6.94 16.86 -10.33
N ASN A 274 7.35 16.87 -11.61
CA ASN A 274 8.76 17.01 -12.02
C ASN A 274 9.72 16.03 -11.30
N ASN A 275 9.34 14.75 -11.20
CA ASN A 275 10.10 13.70 -10.51
C ASN A 275 10.42 13.99 -9.03
N ASN A 276 9.59 14.80 -8.39
CA ASN A 276 9.65 15.11 -6.97
C ASN A 276 8.23 15.23 -6.41
N PHE A 277 8.10 15.46 -5.11
CA PHE A 277 6.81 15.76 -4.50
C PHE A 277 6.85 17.05 -3.70
N TYR A 278 5.70 17.70 -3.61
CA TYR A 278 5.55 19.02 -3.01
C TYR A 278 4.34 19.05 -2.09
N LEU A 279 4.50 19.64 -0.92
CA LEU A 279 3.38 19.92 -0.02
C LEU A 279 2.41 20.88 -0.73
N ILE A 280 1.13 20.53 -0.77
CA ILE A 280 0.06 21.34 -1.38
C ILE A 280 -0.98 21.77 -0.36
N ARG A 281 -1.13 21.02 0.75
CA ARG A 281 -2.06 21.35 1.83
C ARG A 281 -1.57 20.76 3.15
N LYS A 282 -1.72 21.52 4.22
CA LYS A 282 -1.57 21.08 5.61
C LYS A 282 -2.90 21.30 6.34
N VAL A 283 -3.37 20.31 7.09
CA VAL A 283 -4.59 20.40 7.89
C VAL A 283 -4.25 20.07 9.33
N GLU A 284 -4.55 20.96 10.26
CA GLU A 284 -4.20 20.83 11.67
C GLU A 284 -5.47 20.91 12.52
N SER A 285 -5.68 19.90 13.36
CA SER A 285 -6.77 19.83 14.33
C SER A 285 -6.18 19.57 15.70
N PHE A 286 -6.52 20.39 16.69
CA PHE A 286 -5.99 20.29 18.05
C PHE A 286 -7.14 20.12 19.04
N GLU A 287 -6.94 19.35 20.10
CA GLU A 287 -7.99 19.06 21.09
C GLU A 287 -8.55 20.34 21.72
N ASP A 288 -7.67 21.30 22.04
CA ASP A 288 -8.02 22.58 22.66
C ASP A 288 -8.56 23.64 21.68
N ASN A 289 -8.63 23.33 20.38
CA ASN A 289 -9.09 24.26 19.36
C ASN A 289 -10.33 23.72 18.65
N ASN A 290 -11.44 24.46 18.78
CA ASN A 290 -12.70 24.10 18.13
C ASN A 290 -12.71 24.33 16.61
N LYS A 291 -11.63 24.87 16.04
CA LYS A 291 -11.46 25.07 14.61
C LYS A 291 -10.28 24.30 14.06
N THR A 292 -10.46 23.77 12.86
CA THR A 292 -9.38 23.14 12.10
C THR A 292 -8.65 24.21 11.29
N THR A 293 -7.33 24.26 11.36
CA THR A 293 -6.49 25.17 10.57
C THR A 293 -6.09 24.51 9.26
N TYR A 294 -6.22 25.24 8.16
CA TYR A 294 -5.85 24.81 6.82
C TYR A 294 -4.80 25.76 6.27
N THR A 295 -3.67 25.22 5.80
CA THR A 295 -2.66 25.96 5.06
C THR A 295 -2.55 25.39 3.65
N GLU A 296 -2.72 26.22 2.63
CA GLU A 296 -2.63 25.82 1.23
C GLU A 296 -1.33 26.33 0.60
N TYR A 297 -0.76 25.52 -0.27
CA TYR A 297 0.50 25.78 -0.96
C TYR A 297 0.34 25.62 -2.46
N GLU A 298 1.04 26.47 -3.21
CA GLU A 298 1.17 26.36 -4.66
C GLU A 298 2.59 25.94 -5.03
N ILE A 299 2.74 25.14 -6.07
CA ILE A 299 4.05 24.72 -6.57
C ILE A 299 4.59 25.81 -7.51
N LYS A 300 5.56 26.61 -7.05
CA LYS A 300 6.24 27.64 -7.83
C LYS A 300 7.74 27.39 -7.85
N ASN A 301 8.34 27.39 -9.04
CA ASN A 301 9.78 27.19 -9.23
C ASN A 301 10.30 25.95 -8.46
N ASN A 302 9.59 24.82 -8.56
CA ASN A 302 9.92 23.57 -7.88
C ASN A 302 10.00 23.71 -6.35
N LYS A 303 9.13 24.53 -5.75
CA LYS A 303 8.98 24.70 -4.29
C LYS A 303 7.51 24.86 -3.92
N SER A 304 7.14 24.40 -2.72
CA SER A 304 5.85 24.71 -2.11
C SER A 304 5.89 26.12 -1.54
N VAL A 305 5.02 27.01 -2.05
CA VAL A 305 4.88 28.39 -1.59
C VAL A 305 3.51 28.54 -0.94
N LYS A 306 3.47 28.92 0.35
CA LYS A 306 2.22 29.17 1.08
C LYS A 306 1.43 30.28 0.37
N ILE A 307 0.18 30.01 0.03
CA ILE A 307 -0.73 30.95 -0.63
C ILE A 307 -1.87 31.40 0.27
N LYS A 308 -2.28 30.56 1.23
CA LYS A 308 -3.44 30.82 2.06
C LYS A 308 -3.34 30.08 3.37
N GLU A 309 -3.88 30.68 4.42
CA GLU A 309 -4.16 30.03 5.69
C GLU A 309 -5.50 30.50 6.22
N TYR A 310 -6.31 29.58 6.72
CA TYR A 310 -7.65 29.88 7.24
C TYR A 310 -8.10 28.81 8.23
N GLN A 311 -9.12 29.12 9.02
CA GLN A 311 -9.74 28.22 9.98
C GLN A 311 -11.18 27.91 9.56
N LYS A 312 -11.64 26.68 9.78
CA LYS A 312 -13.04 26.28 9.63
C LYS A 312 -13.59 25.68 10.91
#